data_AF-A0A225UWI8-F1
#
_entry.id   AF-A0A225UWI8-F1
#
_cell.length_a   1.000
_cell.length_b   1.000
_cell.length_c   1.000
_cell.angle_alpha   90.00
_cell.angle_beta   90.00
_cell.angle_gamma   90.00
#
_symmetry.space_group_name_H-M   'P 1'
#
loop_
_entity.id
_entity.type
_entity.pdbx_description
1 polymer ?
#
loop_
_entity_poly.entity_id
_entity_poly.type
_entity_poly.pdbx_seq_one_letter_code
_entity_poly.pdbx_strand_id
1 'polypeptide(L)'
;GETERLSLRQTTHLAKIANQLVLDSRDALFYVSRNTPERPRDAADRLRLVVPQDLQEDILHHCHADFQGARQGIIRTCERLRKEFYWIGMFKYTERYVKECVDCVTAKGLPRNPGSSPGNLLATRPFQVVSMDFVIPLPQSTRGNTALLLFQCAFSVFIMCKAMASTEAQDVAEAYEALPGDAREQAARDPGLSTPG
;
A
#
# COMPACT_ATOMS: atom_id res chain seq x y z
N GLY A 1 3.15 32.00 -33.47
CA GLY A 1 3.02 31.42 -32.12
C GLY A 1 3.92 32.18 -31.20
N GLU A 2 3.39 32.71 -30.10
CA GLU A 2 4.09 33.58 -29.17
C GLU A 2 5.19 32.81 -28.41
N THR A 3 6.37 32.70 -29.01
CA THR A 3 7.59 32.20 -28.33
C THR A 3 8.37 33.33 -27.63
N GLU A 4 7.92 34.58 -27.75
CA GLU A 4 8.69 35.77 -27.34
C GLU A 4 8.68 36.09 -25.84
N ARG A 5 8.00 35.30 -24.99
CA ARG A 5 7.86 35.62 -23.54
C ARG A 5 8.22 34.50 -22.58
N LEU A 6 9.13 33.60 -22.95
CA LEU A 6 9.63 32.56 -22.04
C LEU A 6 10.94 33.00 -21.39
N SER A 7 10.97 33.01 -20.05
CA SER A 7 12.21 33.24 -19.29
C SER A 7 13.23 32.14 -19.56
N LEU A 8 14.52 32.45 -19.40
CA LEU A 8 15.63 31.52 -19.62
C LEU A 8 15.48 30.19 -18.84
N ARG A 9 14.89 30.25 -17.63
CA ARG A 9 14.55 29.06 -16.83
C ARG A 9 13.43 28.23 -17.45
N GLN A 10 12.37 28.89 -17.94
CA GLN A 10 11.25 28.23 -18.61
C GLN A 10 11.71 27.58 -19.92
N THR A 11 12.51 28.28 -20.73
CA THR A 11 13.08 27.75 -21.98
C THR A 11 13.95 26.54 -21.73
N THR A 12 14.83 26.59 -20.73
CA THR A 12 15.69 25.44 -20.37
C THR A 12 14.87 24.25 -19.87
N HIS A 13 13.81 24.50 -19.09
CA HIS A 13 12.92 23.44 -18.59
C HIS A 13 12.10 22.81 -19.74
N LEU A 14 11.56 23.63 -20.64
CA LEU A 14 10.81 23.18 -21.81
C LEU A 14 11.71 22.38 -22.76
N ALA A 15 12.93 22.84 -23.03
CA ALA A 15 13.89 22.12 -23.87
C ALA A 15 14.22 20.73 -23.32
N LYS A 16 14.31 20.57 -21.98
CA LYS A 16 14.53 19.27 -21.34
C LYS A 16 13.38 18.28 -21.58
N ILE A 17 12.14 18.78 -21.55
CA ILE A 17 10.94 17.94 -21.71
C ILE A 17 10.61 17.72 -23.19
N ALA A 18 10.92 18.68 -24.07
CA ALA A 18 10.62 18.62 -25.50
C ALA A 18 11.22 17.40 -26.19
N ASN A 19 12.42 16.96 -25.79
CA ASN A 19 13.05 15.74 -26.32
C ASN A 19 12.30 14.43 -26.00
N GLN A 20 11.29 14.51 -25.13
CA GLN A 20 10.41 13.41 -24.74
C GLN A 20 9.02 13.55 -25.36
N LEU A 21 8.79 14.52 -26.23
CA LEU A 21 7.51 14.77 -26.86
C LEU A 21 7.61 14.55 -28.37
N VAL A 22 6.63 13.84 -28.94
CA VAL A 22 6.53 13.56 -30.39
C VAL A 22 5.10 13.79 -30.86
N LEU A 23 4.92 14.19 -32.12
CA LEU A 23 3.61 14.32 -32.76
C LEU A 23 3.36 13.12 -33.65
N ASP A 24 2.11 12.64 -33.71
CA ASP A 24 1.67 11.69 -34.73
C ASP A 24 1.25 12.40 -36.04
N SER A 25 0.83 11.62 -37.04
CA SER A 25 0.37 12.13 -38.34
C SER A 25 -0.93 12.95 -38.28
N ARG A 26 -1.58 13.04 -37.12
CA ARG A 26 -2.81 13.78 -36.86
C ARG A 26 -2.60 14.91 -35.84
N ASP A 27 -1.35 15.34 -35.65
CA ASP A 27 -0.94 16.36 -34.70
C ASP A 27 -1.29 16.03 -33.23
N ALA A 28 -1.48 14.75 -32.90
CA ALA A 28 -1.63 14.33 -31.51
C ALA A 28 -0.26 14.24 -30.82
N LEU A 29 -0.14 14.86 -29.65
CA LEU A 29 1.09 14.93 -28.89
C LEU A 29 1.24 13.72 -27.97
N PHE A 30 2.38 13.04 -28.04
CA PHE A 30 2.72 11.89 -27.22
C PHE A 30 3.99 12.13 -26.41
N TYR A 31 3.98 11.66 -25.17
CA TYR A 31 5.15 11.54 -24.31
C TYR A 31 5.82 10.18 -24.51
N VAL A 32 7.12 10.20 -24.79
CA VAL A 32 7.97 9.02 -24.96
C VAL A 32 8.55 8.62 -23.60
N SER A 33 7.97 7.58 -22.99
CA SER A 33 8.55 6.96 -21.81
C SER A 33 9.66 6.01 -22.26
N ARG A 34 10.91 6.42 -22.06
CA ARG A 34 12.08 5.59 -22.37
C ARG A 34 12.42 4.67 -21.22
N ASN A 35 12.78 3.43 -21.53
CA ASN A 35 13.30 2.50 -20.53
C ASN A 35 14.59 3.07 -19.92
N THR A 36 14.63 3.21 -18.59
CA THR A 36 15.88 3.48 -17.88
C THR A 36 16.18 2.32 -16.93
N PRO A 37 17.46 1.89 -16.79
CA PRO A 37 17.84 0.79 -15.90
C PRO A 37 17.38 0.98 -14.44
N GLU A 38 17.23 2.24 -14.02
CA GLU A 38 16.76 2.67 -12.69
C GLU A 38 15.23 2.60 -12.52
N ARG A 39 14.47 2.40 -13.61
CA ARG A 39 13.00 2.29 -13.61
C ARG A 39 12.56 0.99 -14.30
N PRO A 40 12.72 -0.16 -13.61
CA PRO A 40 12.36 -1.48 -14.16
C PRO A 40 10.87 -1.68 -14.50
N ARG A 41 10.01 -0.67 -14.24
CA ARG A 41 8.58 -0.67 -14.58
C ARG A 41 8.29 -0.31 -16.04
N ASP A 42 9.20 0.35 -16.73
CA ASP A 42 9.07 0.71 -18.15
C ASP A 42 9.92 -0.27 -18.99
N ALA A 43 9.50 -1.55 -19.04
CA ALA A 43 10.25 -2.63 -19.70
C ALA A 43 10.44 -2.45 -21.22
N ALA A 44 9.67 -1.53 -21.82
CA ALA A 44 9.76 -1.15 -23.23
C ALA A 44 9.45 0.34 -23.37
N ASP A 45 9.98 0.95 -24.43
CA ASP A 45 9.60 2.31 -24.80
C ASP A 45 8.09 2.37 -25.09
N ARG A 46 7.39 3.29 -24.43
CA ARG A 46 5.93 3.45 -24.59
C ARG A 46 5.56 4.90 -24.85
N LEU A 47 4.68 5.07 -25.83
CA LEU A 47 4.01 6.34 -26.11
C LEU A 47 2.81 6.51 -25.18
N ARG A 48 2.71 7.67 -24.55
CA ARG A 48 1.58 8.07 -23.70
C ARG A 48 0.97 9.34 -24.26
N LEU A 49 -0.35 9.36 -24.48
CA LEU A 49 -1.03 10.52 -25.03
C LEU A 49 -0.94 11.70 -24.05
N VAL A 50 -0.50 12.86 -24.54
CA VAL A 50 -0.50 14.08 -23.73
C VAL A 50 -1.92 14.65 -23.69
N VAL A 51 -2.45 14.79 -22.49
CA VAL A 51 -3.85 15.16 -22.28
C VAL A 51 -3.98 16.67 -22.06
N PRO A 52 -4.76 17.39 -22.90
CA PRO A 52 -5.12 18.80 -22.67
C PRO A 52 -5.81 18.99 -21.32
N GLN A 53 -5.61 20.13 -20.68
CA GLN A 53 -6.11 20.41 -19.33
C GLN A 53 -7.62 20.15 -19.19
N ASP A 54 -8.40 20.52 -20.20
CA ASP A 54 -9.86 20.42 -20.21
C ASP A 54 -10.37 18.97 -20.20
N LEU A 55 -9.55 17.99 -20.63
CA LEU A 55 -9.91 16.58 -20.68
C LEU A 55 -9.35 15.76 -19.50
N GLN A 56 -8.48 16.36 -18.68
CA GLN A 56 -7.79 15.64 -17.60
C GLN A 56 -8.79 15.13 -16.56
N GLU A 57 -9.79 15.94 -16.21
CA GLU A 57 -10.78 15.60 -15.19
C GLU A 57 -11.68 14.43 -15.63
N ASP A 58 -12.16 14.43 -16.87
CA ASP A 58 -12.98 13.34 -17.43
C ASP A 58 -12.21 12.01 -17.44
N ILE A 59 -10.95 12.05 -17.89
CA ILE A 59 -10.07 10.87 -17.91
C ILE A 59 -9.80 10.37 -16.48
N LEU A 60 -9.59 11.29 -15.54
CA LEU A 60 -9.42 10.95 -14.12
C LEU A 60 -10.67 10.29 -13.54
N HIS A 61 -11.84 10.86 -13.79
CA HIS A 61 -13.11 10.31 -13.34
C HIS A 61 -13.29 8.89 -13.88
N HIS A 62 -13.08 8.68 -15.18
CA HIS A 62 -13.19 7.36 -15.79
C HIS A 62 -12.17 6.35 -15.23
N CYS A 63 -10.93 6.77 -14.99
CA CYS A 63 -9.90 5.90 -14.41
C CYS A 63 -10.11 5.65 -12.90
N HIS A 64 -10.90 6.48 -12.22
CA HIS A 64 -11.17 6.40 -10.79
C HIS A 64 -12.41 5.58 -10.45
N ALA A 65 -13.44 5.61 -11.30
CA ALA A 65 -14.79 5.10 -11.04
C ALA A 65 -14.88 3.63 -10.54
N ASP A 66 -13.87 2.79 -10.83
CA ASP A 66 -13.87 1.38 -10.43
C ASP A 66 -13.21 1.09 -9.06
N PHE A 67 -12.71 2.09 -8.33
CA PHE A 67 -11.88 1.88 -7.14
C PHE A 67 -12.55 2.29 -5.81
N GLN A 68 -12.68 1.33 -4.88
CA GLN A 68 -13.08 1.61 -3.49
C GLN A 68 -11.83 1.78 -2.59
N GLY A 69 -11.62 2.99 -2.07
CA GLY A 69 -10.65 3.29 -1.00
C GLY A 69 -9.52 4.28 -1.38
N ALA A 70 -9.28 5.30 -0.54
CA ALA A 70 -8.45 6.47 -0.89
C ALA A 70 -6.95 6.20 -1.13
N ARG A 71 -6.25 5.45 -0.25
CA ARG A 71 -4.78 5.24 -0.36
C ARG A 71 -4.42 4.25 -1.46
N GLN A 72 -5.21 3.17 -1.60
CA GLN A 72 -5.10 2.27 -2.74
C GLN A 72 -5.57 2.97 -4.03
N GLY A 73 -6.58 3.84 -3.94
CA GLY A 73 -7.13 4.63 -5.05
C GLY A 73 -6.10 5.54 -5.70
N ILE A 74 -5.37 6.37 -4.94
CA ILE A 74 -4.37 7.29 -5.53
C ILE A 74 -3.31 6.54 -6.35
N ILE A 75 -2.72 5.49 -5.77
CA ILE A 75 -1.63 4.75 -6.43
C ILE A 75 -2.19 4.00 -7.64
N ARG A 76 -3.29 3.26 -7.50
CA ARG A 76 -3.88 2.47 -8.59
C ARG A 76 -4.42 3.33 -9.72
N THR A 77 -5.10 4.43 -9.41
CA THR A 77 -5.57 5.40 -10.42
C THR A 77 -4.37 5.99 -11.16
N CYS A 78 -3.29 6.36 -10.46
CA CYS A 78 -2.08 6.88 -11.10
C CYS A 78 -1.38 5.82 -11.98
N GLU A 79 -1.32 4.57 -11.53
CA GLU A 79 -0.78 3.46 -12.34
C GLU A 79 -1.60 3.19 -13.60
N ARG A 80 -2.93 3.26 -13.52
CA ARG A 80 -3.82 3.13 -14.69
C ARG A 80 -3.59 4.26 -15.69
N LEU A 81 -3.57 5.51 -15.22
CA LEU A 81 -3.30 6.68 -16.05
C LEU A 81 -1.96 6.60 -16.76
N ARG A 82 -0.90 6.20 -16.04
CA ARG A 82 0.46 6.09 -16.58
C ARG A 82 0.61 5.03 -17.69
N LYS A 83 -0.37 4.15 -17.90
CA LYS A 83 -0.31 3.19 -19.01
C LYS A 83 -0.50 3.88 -20.37
N GLU A 84 -1.37 4.89 -20.41
CA GLU A 84 -1.88 5.44 -21.68
C GLU A 84 -1.77 6.96 -21.77
N PHE A 85 -1.70 7.67 -20.64
CA PHE A 85 -1.81 9.12 -20.58
C PHE A 85 -0.60 9.77 -19.89
N TYR A 86 -0.37 11.04 -20.23
CA TYR A 86 0.62 11.89 -19.61
C TYR A 86 0.14 13.33 -19.52
N TRP A 87 0.42 13.97 -18.40
CA TRP A 87 0.45 15.43 -18.30
C TRP A 87 1.40 15.85 -17.18
N ILE A 88 1.87 17.10 -17.25
CA ILE A 88 2.80 17.63 -16.25
C ILE A 88 2.08 17.71 -14.90
N GLY A 89 2.69 17.14 -13.86
CA GLY A 89 2.11 17.14 -12.52
C GLY A 89 1.00 16.11 -12.30
N MET A 90 0.82 15.14 -13.20
CA MET A 90 -0.23 14.12 -13.14
C MET A 90 -0.44 13.50 -11.76
N PHE A 91 0.64 13.10 -11.07
CA PHE A 91 0.52 12.51 -9.73
C PHE A 91 -0.12 13.46 -8.72
N LYS A 92 0.30 14.73 -8.68
CA LYS A 92 -0.25 15.73 -7.75
C LYS A 92 -1.73 15.99 -8.06
N TYR A 93 -2.08 16.02 -9.35
CA TYR A 93 -3.46 16.21 -9.76
C TYR A 93 -4.34 15.01 -9.36
N THR A 94 -3.88 13.78 -9.63
CA THR A 94 -4.56 12.55 -9.19
C THR A 94 -4.72 12.50 -7.66
N GLU A 95 -3.67 12.86 -6.92
CA GLU A 95 -3.72 12.90 -5.45
C GLU A 95 -4.80 13.85 -4.94
N ARG A 96 -4.86 15.07 -5.50
CA ARG A 96 -5.89 16.05 -5.17
C ARG A 96 -7.29 15.51 -5.48
N TYR A 97 -7.48 15.02 -6.70
CA TYR A 97 -8.76 14.48 -7.17
C TYR A 97 -9.32 13.39 -6.25
N VAL A 98 -8.51 12.37 -5.90
CA VAL A 98 -8.95 11.27 -5.03
C VAL A 98 -9.19 11.71 -3.58
N LYS A 99 -8.48 12.74 -3.10
CA LYS A 99 -8.71 13.32 -1.76
C LYS A 99 -9.99 14.16 -1.69
N GLU A 100 -10.41 14.75 -2.80
CA GLU A 100 -11.65 15.54 -2.91
C GLU A 100 -12.87 14.68 -3.27
N CYS A 101 -12.66 13.45 -3.75
CA CYS A 101 -13.72 12.49 -4.07
C CYS A 101 -14.56 12.14 -2.82
N VAL A 102 -15.86 12.46 -2.86
CA VAL A 102 -16.81 12.25 -1.77
C VAL A 102 -16.86 10.79 -1.35
N ASP A 103 -16.93 9.85 -2.30
CA ASP A 103 -17.00 8.41 -2.01
C ASP A 103 -15.73 7.90 -1.31
N CYS A 104 -14.56 8.42 -1.71
CA CYS A 104 -13.30 8.08 -1.06
C CYS A 104 -13.17 8.67 0.33
N VAL A 105 -13.66 9.89 0.55
CA VAL A 105 -13.63 10.57 1.84
C VAL A 105 -14.60 9.90 2.83
N THR A 106 -15.81 9.58 2.38
CA THR A 106 -16.83 8.91 3.20
C THR A 106 -16.43 7.49 3.54
N ALA A 107 -15.90 6.72 2.57
CA ALA A 107 -15.42 5.35 2.80
C ALA A 107 -14.23 5.28 3.79
N LYS A 108 -13.43 6.34 3.90
CA LYS A 108 -12.32 6.39 4.86
C LYS A 108 -12.79 6.41 6.31
N GLY A 109 -13.98 6.97 6.56
CA GLY A 109 -14.42 7.37 7.89
C GLY A 109 -13.50 8.44 8.51
N LEU A 110 -14.05 9.35 9.31
CA LEU A 110 -13.18 10.02 10.29
C LEU A 110 -12.73 8.96 11.31
N PRO A 111 -11.47 8.98 11.79
CA PRO A 111 -11.12 8.24 12.99
C PRO A 111 -12.09 8.72 14.08
N ARG A 112 -13.03 7.85 14.47
CA ARG A 112 -14.08 8.17 15.45
C ARG A 112 -13.48 8.54 16.81
N ASN A 113 -12.17 8.32 17.01
CA ASN A 113 -11.43 8.77 18.16
C ASN A 113 -9.93 8.91 17.81
N PRO A 114 -9.39 10.12 17.62
CA PRO A 114 -7.93 10.34 17.51
C PRO A 114 -7.25 10.35 18.89
N GLY A 115 -7.93 9.84 19.92
CA GLY A 115 -7.38 9.74 21.28
C GLY A 115 -5.95 9.20 21.26
N SER A 116 -5.14 9.68 22.20
CA SER A 116 -3.74 9.26 22.30
C SER A 116 -3.65 7.74 22.19
N SER A 117 -2.81 7.24 21.27
CA SER A 117 -2.53 5.81 21.20
C SER A 117 -2.22 5.34 22.62
N PRO A 118 -2.78 4.21 23.10
CA PRO A 118 -2.57 3.72 24.46
C PRO A 118 -1.09 3.44 24.86
N GLY A 119 -0.13 3.75 23.97
CA GLY A 119 1.25 3.32 24.06
C GLY A 119 1.39 1.89 23.55
N ASN A 120 2.62 1.51 23.20
CA ASN A 120 2.92 0.11 22.94
C ASN A 120 3.01 -0.62 24.28
N LEU A 121 2.29 -1.73 24.41
CA LEU A 121 2.48 -2.64 25.54
C LEU A 121 3.90 -3.20 25.46
N LEU A 122 4.76 -2.82 26.41
CA LEU A 122 6.13 -3.31 26.48
C LEU A 122 6.16 -4.62 27.28
N ALA A 123 6.49 -5.72 26.61
CA ALA A 123 6.75 -6.99 27.26
C ALA A 123 8.19 -7.03 27.79
N THR A 124 8.38 -7.40 29.05
CA THR A 124 9.70 -7.52 29.70
C THR A 124 10.17 -8.98 29.80
N ARG A 125 9.30 -9.95 29.49
CA ARG A 125 9.62 -11.38 29.46
C ARG A 125 8.81 -12.12 28.39
N PRO A 126 9.29 -13.26 27.88
CA PRO A 126 8.53 -14.08 26.92
C PRO A 126 7.11 -14.38 27.41
N PHE A 127 6.16 -14.34 26.47
CA PHE A 127 4.73 -14.65 26.67
C PHE A 127 3.97 -13.81 27.69
N GLN A 128 4.57 -12.72 28.21
CA GLN A 128 3.86 -11.75 29.05
C GLN A 128 2.74 -11.03 28.31
N VAL A 129 2.99 -10.68 27.04
CA VAL A 129 2.01 -10.09 26.13
C VAL A 129 2.01 -10.96 24.88
N VAL A 130 0.84 -11.49 24.54
CA VAL A 130 0.61 -12.29 23.34
C VAL A 130 -0.47 -11.62 22.51
N SER A 131 -0.16 -11.28 21.27
CA SER A 131 -1.18 -10.89 20.30
C SER A 131 -1.77 -12.14 19.67
N MET A 132 -3.09 -12.10 19.41
CA MET A 132 -3.81 -13.15 18.71
C MET A 132 -4.47 -12.56 17.48
N ASP A 133 -4.38 -13.26 16.34
CA ASP A 133 -5.03 -12.84 15.12
C ASP A 133 -5.39 -14.03 14.22
N PHE A 134 -6.32 -13.82 13.30
CA PHE A 134 -6.75 -14.82 12.34
C PHE A 134 -6.31 -14.50 10.92
N VAL A 135 -5.85 -15.53 10.21
CA VAL A 135 -5.76 -15.50 8.75
C VAL A 135 -7.00 -16.21 8.20
N ILE A 136 -7.94 -15.42 7.66
CA ILE A 136 -9.22 -15.89 7.11
C ILE A 136 -9.70 -15.02 5.93
N PRO A 137 -10.56 -15.57 5.04
CA PRO A 137 -10.87 -17.00 4.91
C PRO A 137 -9.75 -17.72 4.12
N LEU A 138 -9.39 -18.92 4.54
CA LEU A 138 -8.49 -19.79 3.79
C LEU A 138 -9.29 -20.89 3.07
N PRO A 139 -8.79 -21.42 1.95
CA PRO A 139 -9.36 -22.61 1.32
C PRO A 139 -9.50 -23.75 2.34
N GLN A 140 -10.60 -24.49 2.26
CA GLN A 140 -10.85 -25.58 3.18
C GLN A 140 -9.78 -26.67 2.99
N SER A 141 -9.08 -26.99 4.08
CA SER A 141 -8.14 -28.11 4.11
C SER A 141 -8.86 -29.46 4.09
N THR A 142 -8.13 -30.54 3.84
CA THR A 142 -8.66 -31.93 3.93
C THR A 142 -9.23 -32.28 5.30
N ARG A 143 -8.81 -31.56 6.35
CA ARG A 143 -9.30 -31.72 7.73
C ARG A 143 -10.44 -30.76 8.08
N GLY A 144 -10.97 -30.01 7.10
CA GLY A 144 -12.10 -29.10 7.29
C GLY A 144 -11.72 -27.71 7.83
N ASN A 145 -10.46 -27.43 8.14
CA ASN A 145 -10.03 -26.11 8.63
C ASN A 145 -10.08 -25.05 7.52
N THR A 146 -10.53 -23.84 7.88
CA THR A 146 -10.69 -22.67 6.99
C THR A 146 -9.98 -21.42 7.54
N ALA A 147 -9.30 -21.54 8.67
CA ALA A 147 -8.63 -20.46 9.38
C ALA A 147 -7.30 -20.90 9.98
N LEU A 148 -6.36 -19.96 10.13
CA LEU A 148 -5.17 -20.10 10.98
C LEU A 148 -5.26 -19.08 12.11
N LEU A 149 -5.28 -19.55 13.36
CA LEU A 149 -5.14 -18.72 14.54
C LEU A 149 -3.66 -18.56 14.87
N LEU A 150 -3.19 -17.32 14.90
CA LEU A 150 -1.82 -16.94 15.21
C LEU A 150 -1.72 -16.48 16.66
N PHE A 151 -0.65 -16.89 17.34
CA PHE A 151 -0.23 -16.38 18.64
C PHE A 151 1.17 -15.82 18.49
N GLN A 152 1.35 -14.53 18.71
CA GLN A 152 2.67 -13.90 18.65
C GLN A 152 3.08 -13.35 20.02
N CYS A 153 4.24 -13.78 20.49
CA CYS A 153 4.87 -13.23 21.67
C CYS A 153 5.46 -11.84 21.37
N ALA A 154 5.03 -10.80 22.07
CA ALA A 154 5.53 -9.44 21.83
C ALA A 154 7.01 -9.24 22.22
N PHE A 155 7.56 -10.08 23.10
CA PHE A 155 8.95 -10.00 23.55
C PHE A 155 9.92 -10.65 22.56
N SER A 156 9.69 -11.92 22.21
CA SER A 156 10.59 -12.70 21.36
C SER A 156 10.20 -12.67 19.88
N VAL A 157 9.03 -12.11 19.54
CA VAL A 157 8.43 -12.18 18.20
C VAL A 157 8.15 -13.62 17.75
N PHE A 158 8.23 -14.59 18.67
CA PHE A 158 7.93 -16.01 18.38
C PHE A 158 6.46 -16.18 18.02
N ILE A 159 6.20 -16.92 16.95
CA ILE A 159 4.85 -17.13 16.40
C ILE A 159 4.49 -18.61 16.48
N MET A 160 3.29 -18.88 16.98
CA MET A 160 2.64 -20.18 16.93
C MET A 160 1.36 -20.08 16.10
N CYS A 161 1.07 -21.12 15.34
CA CYS A 161 -0.12 -21.17 14.50
C CYS A 161 -0.93 -22.43 14.79
N LYS A 162 -2.25 -22.30 14.91
CA LYS A 162 -3.18 -23.43 14.99
C LYS A 162 -4.19 -23.36 13.85
N ALA A 163 -4.34 -24.45 13.12
CA ALA A 163 -5.39 -24.56 12.12
C ALA A 163 -6.76 -24.74 12.81
N MET A 164 -7.74 -23.96 12.38
CA MET A 164 -9.04 -23.86 13.00
C MET A 164 -10.15 -24.10 11.97
N ALA A 165 -11.17 -24.86 12.37
CA ALA A 165 -12.41 -25.04 11.60
C ALA A 165 -13.50 -24.02 11.98
N SER A 166 -13.30 -23.31 13.10
CA SER A 166 -14.23 -22.35 13.69
C SER A 166 -13.44 -21.18 14.29
N THR A 167 -14.05 -20.00 14.30
CA THR A 167 -13.53 -18.79 14.93
C THR A 167 -14.31 -18.41 16.20
N GLU A 168 -15.17 -19.30 16.69
CA GLU A 168 -15.96 -19.09 17.89
C GLU A 168 -15.06 -18.95 19.12
N ALA A 169 -15.49 -18.12 20.08
CA ALA A 169 -14.68 -17.76 21.24
C ALA A 169 -14.25 -18.97 22.08
N GLN A 170 -15.12 -19.98 22.18
CA GLN A 170 -14.83 -21.21 22.93
C GLN A 170 -13.69 -22.01 22.29
N ASP A 171 -13.72 -22.19 20.96
CA ASP A 171 -12.66 -22.90 20.23
C ASP A 171 -11.31 -22.18 20.34
N VAL A 172 -11.35 -20.83 20.34
CA VAL A 172 -10.16 -19.98 20.55
C VAL A 172 -9.59 -20.14 21.95
N ALA A 173 -10.44 -20.19 22.98
CA ALA A 173 -10.02 -20.40 24.36
C ALA A 173 -9.33 -21.76 24.53
N GLU A 174 -9.93 -22.83 23.99
CA GLU A 174 -9.34 -24.17 24.00
C GLU A 174 -8.02 -24.24 23.21
N ALA A 175 -7.94 -23.52 22.09
CA ALA A 175 -6.69 -23.36 21.34
C ALA A 175 -5.59 -22.65 22.14
N TYR A 176 -5.95 -21.64 22.92
CA TYR A 176 -5.03 -20.92 23.78
C TYR A 176 -4.54 -21.75 24.98
N GLU A 177 -5.43 -22.55 25.58
CA GLU A 177 -5.07 -23.44 26.68
C GLU A 177 -4.18 -24.60 26.23
N ALA A 178 -4.41 -25.11 25.00
CA ALA A 178 -3.61 -26.18 24.40
C ALA A 178 -2.22 -25.73 23.94
N LEU A 179 -1.84 -24.46 24.11
CA LEU A 179 -0.46 -24.02 23.88
C LEU A 179 0.46 -24.75 24.87
N PRO A 180 1.57 -25.37 24.43
CA PRO A 180 2.45 -26.14 25.29
C PRO A 180 2.86 -25.31 26.52
N GLY A 181 2.70 -25.89 27.72
CA GLY A 181 3.19 -25.31 28.96
C GLY A 181 4.68 -24.97 28.88
N ASP A 182 5.44 -25.77 28.13
CA ASP A 182 6.86 -25.55 27.84
C ASP A 182 7.15 -24.23 27.13
N ALA A 183 6.25 -23.70 26.28
CA ALA A 183 6.46 -22.35 25.71
C ALA A 183 6.42 -21.26 26.80
N ARG A 184 5.59 -21.45 27.83
CA ARG A 184 5.51 -20.57 29.01
C ARG A 184 6.67 -20.81 29.99
N GLU A 185 7.29 -21.99 29.97
CA GLU A 185 8.24 -22.46 30.99
C GLU A 185 9.72 -22.53 30.53
N GLN A 186 10.00 -22.68 29.23
CA GLN A 186 11.38 -22.69 28.68
C GLN A 186 12.11 -21.34 28.87
N ALA A 187 11.38 -20.25 29.07
CA ALA A 187 11.93 -18.92 29.35
C ALA A 187 12.31 -18.71 30.83
N ALA A 188 11.88 -19.59 31.74
CA ALA A 188 12.23 -19.51 33.16
C ALA A 188 13.54 -20.23 33.51
N ARG A 189 14.16 -20.92 32.54
CA ARG A 189 15.35 -21.78 32.76
C ARG A 189 16.68 -21.21 32.26
N ASP A 190 16.77 -19.92 31.95
CA ASP A 190 18.08 -19.31 31.64
C ASP A 190 18.34 -17.97 32.35
N PRO A 191 18.62 -17.98 33.67
CA PRO A 191 19.30 -16.88 34.35
C PRO A 191 20.82 -17.11 34.25
N GLY A 192 21.41 -16.90 33.07
CA GLY A 192 22.77 -17.41 32.86
C GLY A 192 23.57 -16.85 31.69
N LEU A 193 23.53 -15.55 31.41
CA LEU A 193 24.64 -14.92 30.68
C LEU A 193 25.36 -13.91 31.57
N SER A 194 26.33 -14.44 32.32
CA SER A 194 27.43 -13.70 32.93
C SER A 194 28.17 -12.89 31.86
N THR A 195 28.16 -11.57 32.01
CA THR A 195 29.09 -10.64 31.35
C THR A 195 30.53 -10.98 31.75
N PRO A 196 31.48 -11.15 30.81
CA PRO A 196 32.89 -11.07 31.14
C PRO A 196 33.38 -9.62 31.04
N GLY A 197 34.11 -9.20 32.09
CA GLY A 197 35.16 -8.17 32.18
C GLY A 197 35.12 -6.96 31.26
#